data_AF-A0A3G9JBA8-F1
#
_entry.id   AF-A0A3G9JBA8-F1
#
_cell.length_a   1.000
_cell.length_b   1.000
_cell.length_c   1.000
_cell.angle_alpha   90.00
_cell.angle_beta   90.00
_cell.angle_gamma   90.00
#
_symmetry.space_group_name_H-M   'P 1'
#
loop_
_entity.id
_entity.type
_entity.pdbx_description
1 polymer ?
#
loop_
_entity_poly.entity_id
_entity_poly.type
_entity_poly.pdbx_seq_one_letter_code
_entity_poly.pdbx_strand_id
1 'polypeptide(L)'
;MKLKSHVIIIVVVIFVSLPLFKSIFVYFHDSHLISIALKKHYQAVSSQEVTLLKMELPFLIRPAMAVGGVEQTWEALVNGNLIYSGHYGSEIISLVTDDGHDYMLDKRSISFVPMNTLVDVEDTKGLTTIGAFLYVLIYTTLCVFYIVNLCAVFVKRAIRKKKHAFGN
;
A
#
# COMPACT_ATOMS: atom_id res chain seq x y z
N MET A 1 -16.63 0.88 33.79
CA MET A 1 -16.18 0.84 32.37
C MET A 1 -15.49 -0.48 32.11
N LYS A 2 -16.17 -1.52 31.59
CA LYS A 2 -15.56 -2.88 31.59
C LYS A 2 -15.78 -3.77 30.35
N LEU A 3 -16.65 -3.42 29.42
CA LEU A 3 -16.81 -4.20 28.18
C LEU A 3 -17.17 -3.30 26.99
N LYS A 4 -18.16 -2.41 27.19
CA LYS A 4 -18.62 -1.44 26.17
C LYS A 4 -17.49 -0.59 25.56
N SER A 5 -16.53 -0.14 26.37
CA SER A 5 -15.40 0.68 25.88
C SER A 5 -14.41 -0.12 25.02
N HIS A 6 -14.22 -1.41 25.28
CA HIS A 6 -13.33 -2.26 24.47
C HIS A 6 -13.98 -2.61 23.14
N VAL A 7 -15.29 -2.90 23.15
CA VAL A 7 -16.06 -3.15 21.93
C VAL A 7 -16.01 -1.93 20.99
N ILE A 8 -16.20 -0.72 21.53
CA ILE A 8 -16.11 0.51 20.73
C ILE A 8 -14.72 0.67 20.10
N ILE A 9 -13.65 0.43 20.86
CA ILE A 9 -12.27 0.53 20.33
C ILE A 9 -12.04 -0.50 19.22
N ILE A 10 -12.46 -1.75 19.41
CA ILE A 10 -12.32 -2.80 18.40
C ILE A 10 -13.09 -2.43 17.13
N VAL A 11 -14.32 -1.94 17.27
CA VAL A 11 -15.13 -1.49 16.12
C VAL A 11 -14.43 -0.33 15.40
N VAL A 12 -13.94 0.68 16.12
CA VAL A 12 -13.21 1.81 15.53
C VAL A 12 -11.94 1.32 14.80
N VAL A 13 -11.17 0.41 15.40
CA VAL A 13 -9.99 -0.18 14.77
C VAL A 13 -10.37 -0.85 13.46
N ILE A 14 -11.38 -1.73 13.45
CA ILE A 14 -11.83 -2.43 12.24
C ILE A 14 -12.22 -1.43 11.15
N PHE A 15 -13.06 -0.44 11.47
CA PHE A 15 -13.52 0.54 10.50
C PHE A 15 -12.38 1.40 9.94
N VAL A 16 -11.42 1.79 10.78
CA VAL A 16 -10.23 2.52 10.35
C VAL A 16 -9.31 1.61 9.54
N SER A 17 -9.20 0.31 9.83
CA SER A 17 -8.35 -0.60 9.05
C SER A 17 -8.90 -0.93 7.66
N LEU A 18 -10.23 -0.88 7.44
CA LEU A 18 -10.84 -1.33 6.18
C LEU A 18 -10.28 -0.66 4.91
N PRO A 19 -10.13 0.68 4.84
CA PRO A 19 -9.57 1.32 3.66
C PRO A 19 -8.09 0.95 3.45
N LEU A 20 -7.32 0.77 4.53
CA LEU A 20 -5.93 0.30 4.45
C LEU A 20 -5.86 -1.11 3.86
N PHE A 21 -6.69 -2.03 4.32
CA PHE A 21 -6.77 -3.38 3.76
C PHE A 21 -7.15 -3.37 2.29
N LYS A 22 -8.12 -2.52 1.89
CA LYS A 22 -8.48 -2.34 0.48
C LYS A 22 -7.28 -1.89 -0.35
N SER A 23 -6.53 -0.89 0.11
CA SER A 23 -5.34 -0.39 -0.61
C SER A 23 -4.24 -1.45 -0.72
N ILE A 24 -4.00 -2.22 0.34
CA ILE A 24 -3.03 -3.33 0.34
C ILE A 24 -3.46 -4.42 -0.65
N PHE A 25 -4.74 -4.81 -0.63
CA PHE A 25 -5.27 -5.81 -1.54
C PHE A 25 -5.13 -5.38 -3.00
N VAL A 26 -5.51 -4.14 -3.31
CA VAL A 26 -5.39 -3.57 -4.66
C VAL A 26 -3.93 -3.54 -5.10
N TYR A 27 -3.00 -3.17 -4.23
CA TYR A 27 -1.57 -3.18 -4.53
C TYR A 27 -1.06 -4.57 -4.92
N PHE A 28 -1.41 -5.61 -4.14
CA PHE A 28 -1.01 -6.98 -4.47
C PHE A 28 -1.68 -7.51 -5.73
N HIS A 29 -2.96 -7.19 -5.92
CA HIS A 29 -3.71 -7.60 -7.11
C HIS A 29 -3.08 -7.02 -8.38
N ASP A 30 -2.85 -5.71 -8.41
CA ASP A 30 -2.27 -5.06 -9.58
C ASP A 30 -0.82 -5.46 -9.81
N SER A 31 -0.03 -5.62 -8.74
CA SER A 31 1.33 -6.16 -8.83
C SER A 31 1.34 -7.53 -9.54
N HIS A 32 0.39 -8.39 -9.19
CA HIS A 32 0.24 -9.68 -9.85
C HIS A 32 -0.14 -9.54 -11.33
N LEU A 33 -1.09 -8.65 -11.65
CA LEU A 33 -1.51 -8.41 -13.04
C LEU A 33 -0.38 -7.86 -13.91
N ILE A 34 0.38 -6.88 -13.40
CA ILE A 34 1.52 -6.29 -14.11
C ILE A 34 2.58 -7.37 -14.36
N SER A 35 2.91 -8.18 -13.35
CA SER A 35 3.88 -9.27 -13.48
C SER A 35 3.51 -10.24 -14.60
N ILE A 36 2.24 -10.65 -14.68
CA ILE A 36 1.74 -11.54 -15.75
C ILE A 36 1.81 -10.83 -17.12
N ALA A 37 1.29 -9.61 -17.20
CA ALA A 37 1.25 -8.86 -18.46
C ALA A 37 2.66 -8.57 -18.99
N LEU A 38 3.59 -8.25 -18.10
CA LEU A 38 4.98 -7.97 -18.43
C LEU A 38 5.70 -9.22 -18.92
N LYS A 39 5.48 -10.38 -18.28
CA LYS A 39 6.03 -11.66 -18.76
C LYS A 39 5.52 -11.99 -20.16
N LYS A 40 4.22 -11.82 -20.43
CA LYS A 40 3.64 -12.02 -21.77
C LYS A 40 4.23 -11.05 -22.79
N HIS A 41 4.34 -9.77 -22.42
CA HIS A 41 4.90 -8.74 -23.29
C HIS A 41 6.37 -9.03 -23.63
N TYR A 42 7.19 -9.34 -22.62
CA TYR A 42 8.60 -9.68 -22.83
C TYR A 42 8.76 -10.92 -23.70
N GLN A 43 7.97 -11.98 -23.51
CA GLN A 43 8.02 -13.17 -24.38
C GLN A 43 7.59 -12.91 -25.83
N ALA A 44 6.71 -11.93 -26.04
CA ALA A 44 6.28 -11.54 -27.39
C ALA A 44 7.35 -10.74 -28.14
N VAL A 45 8.11 -9.91 -27.42
CA VAL A 45 9.15 -9.03 -28.00
C VAL A 45 10.52 -9.71 -28.01
N SER A 46 10.84 -10.46 -26.97
CA SER A 46 12.08 -11.21 -26.78
C SER A 46 11.79 -12.70 -26.82
N SER A 47 12.45 -13.43 -27.72
CA SER A 47 12.38 -14.90 -27.75
C SER A 47 13.11 -15.59 -26.58
N GLN A 48 13.53 -14.83 -25.56
CA GLN A 48 14.21 -15.34 -24.38
C GLN A 48 13.24 -15.71 -23.26
N GLU A 49 13.60 -16.73 -22.49
CA GLU A 49 12.83 -17.12 -21.32
C GLU A 49 13.04 -16.14 -20.15
N VAL A 50 11.96 -15.83 -19.44
CA VAL A 50 12.00 -15.01 -18.22
C VAL A 50 12.35 -15.92 -17.04
N THR A 51 13.61 -15.90 -16.62
CA THR A 51 14.12 -16.67 -15.47
C THR A 51 13.97 -15.91 -14.16
N LEU A 52 14.11 -14.58 -14.20
CA LEU A 52 13.94 -13.69 -13.06
C LEU A 52 13.11 -12.48 -13.48
N LEU A 53 12.03 -12.23 -12.74
CA LEU A 53 11.27 -11.00 -12.86
C LEU A 53 11.16 -10.36 -11.48
N LYS A 54 11.82 -9.22 -11.30
CA LYS A 54 11.72 -8.40 -10.08
C LYS A 54 10.98 -7.13 -10.45
N MET A 55 9.96 -6.77 -9.69
CA MET A 55 9.19 -5.56 -9.93
C MET A 55 9.03 -4.78 -8.62
N GLU A 56 9.23 -3.47 -8.70
CA GLU A 56 9.12 -2.55 -7.58
C GLU A 56 8.02 -1.53 -7.89
N LEU A 57 6.98 -1.55 -7.05
CA LEU A 57 5.83 -0.65 -7.14
C LEU A 57 5.79 0.24 -5.89
N PRO A 58 5.54 1.55 -6.03
CA PRO A 58 5.41 2.42 -4.87
C PRO A 58 4.07 2.18 -4.16
N PHE A 59 4.11 1.73 -2.90
CA PHE A 59 2.91 1.66 -2.05
C PHE A 59 2.56 3.02 -1.42
N LEU A 60 3.59 3.77 -1.01
CA LEU A 60 3.45 5.10 -0.42
C LEU A 60 3.66 6.16 -1.48
N ILE A 61 2.69 7.06 -1.58
CA ILE A 61 2.74 8.19 -2.49
C ILE A 61 3.58 9.29 -1.83
N ARG A 62 4.77 9.54 -2.37
CA ARG A 62 5.62 10.65 -1.95
C ARG A 62 5.20 11.91 -2.70
N PRO A 63 5.00 13.06 -2.03
CA PRO A 63 4.91 14.32 -2.76
C PRO A 63 6.23 14.50 -3.51
N ALA A 64 6.19 14.73 -4.82
CA ALA A 64 7.41 15.00 -5.55
C ALA A 64 8.00 16.33 -5.07
N MET A 65 9.32 16.37 -4.93
CA MET A 65 10.04 17.63 -4.66
C MET A 65 10.21 18.49 -5.92
N ALA A 66 9.73 18.02 -7.08
CA ALA A 66 9.77 18.72 -8.36
C ALA A 66 8.39 19.28 -8.73
N VAL A 67 8.40 20.44 -9.38
CA VAL A 67 7.20 21.09 -9.95
C VAL A 67 6.72 20.24 -11.13
N GLY A 68 5.57 19.56 -10.98
CA GLY A 68 5.01 18.72 -12.05
C GLY A 68 4.11 17.57 -11.64
N GLY A 69 3.93 17.29 -10.35
CA GLY A 69 3.02 16.24 -9.87
C GLY A 69 3.73 15.14 -9.08
N VAL A 70 2.99 14.13 -8.64
CA VAL A 70 3.49 13.02 -7.82
C VAL A 70 4.22 12.01 -8.72
N GLU A 71 5.47 11.67 -8.40
CA GLU A 71 6.22 10.65 -9.14
C GLU A 71 5.75 9.25 -8.71
N GLN A 72 5.01 8.57 -9.59
CA GLN A 72 4.50 7.21 -9.38
C GLN A 72 5.08 6.25 -10.42
N THR A 73 6.39 6.22 -10.50
CA THR A 73 7.09 5.30 -11.37
C THR A 73 7.18 3.92 -10.74
N TRP A 74 7.00 2.89 -11.54
CA TRP A 74 7.35 1.52 -11.20
C TRP A 74 8.48 1.03 -12.11
N GLU A 75 9.24 0.07 -11.63
CA GLU A 75 10.38 -0.48 -12.34
C GLU A 75 10.33 -2.00 -12.33
N ALA A 76 10.78 -2.61 -13.43
CA ALA A 76 10.97 -4.04 -13.50
C ALA A 76 12.31 -4.43 -14.11
N LEU A 77 12.94 -5.39 -13.43
CA LEU A 77 14.13 -6.06 -13.90
C LEU A 77 13.75 -7.44 -14.43
N VAL A 78 14.16 -7.72 -15.66
CA VAL A 78 14.02 -9.03 -16.29
C VAL A 78 15.42 -9.60 -16.48
N ASN A 79 15.66 -10.80 -15.94
CA ASN A 79 16.96 -11.48 -16.00
C ASN A 79 18.13 -10.62 -15.47
N GLY A 80 17.86 -9.72 -14.53
CA GLY A 80 18.86 -8.86 -13.87
C GLY A 80 19.11 -7.51 -14.54
N ASN A 81 18.55 -7.25 -15.72
CA ASN A 81 18.63 -5.95 -16.39
C ASN A 81 17.36 -5.16 -16.12
N LEU A 82 17.47 -3.86 -15.82
CA LEU A 82 16.33 -2.94 -15.82
C LEU A 82 15.87 -2.82 -17.28
N ILE A 83 14.67 -3.30 -17.59
CA ILE A 83 14.16 -3.32 -18.98
C ILE A 83 12.95 -2.41 -19.11
N TYR A 84 12.19 -2.22 -18.04
CA TYR A 84 10.89 -1.59 -18.11
C TYR A 84 10.65 -0.68 -16.92
N SER A 85 10.08 0.48 -17.20
CA SER A 85 9.51 1.37 -16.19
C SER A 85 8.12 1.79 -16.62
N GLY A 86 7.37 2.49 -15.78
CA GLY A 86 6.08 3.03 -16.18
C GLY A 86 5.36 3.77 -15.08
N HIS A 87 4.18 4.31 -15.39
CA HIS A 87 3.33 5.03 -14.44
C HIS A 87 2.39 4.04 -13.72
N TYR A 88 2.24 4.20 -12.41
CA TYR A 88 1.36 3.38 -11.57
C TYR A 88 0.17 4.17 -11.04
N GLY A 89 -0.78 4.48 -11.92
CA GLY A 89 -2.02 5.20 -11.61
C GLY A 89 -3.20 4.29 -11.23
N SER A 90 -4.26 4.89 -10.66
CA SER A 90 -5.46 4.18 -10.23
C SER A 90 -6.29 3.67 -11.41
N GLU A 91 -6.42 4.52 -12.44
CA GLU A 91 -7.08 4.28 -13.71
C GLU A 91 -6.12 3.65 -14.70
N ILE A 92 -4.91 4.22 -14.81
CA ILE A 92 -3.95 3.88 -15.86
C ILE A 92 -2.65 3.37 -15.26
N ILE A 93 -2.28 2.15 -15.65
CA ILE A 93 -0.96 1.58 -15.39
C ILE A 93 -0.26 1.50 -16.73
N SER A 94 0.77 2.32 -16.92
CA SER A 94 1.52 2.36 -18.17
C SER A 94 2.82 1.58 -18.09
N LEU A 95 3.35 1.24 -19.26
CA LEU A 95 4.66 0.67 -19.47
C LEU A 95 5.36 1.55 -20.52
N VAL A 96 6.52 2.09 -20.14
CA VAL A 96 7.46 2.83 -21.00
C VAL A 96 8.57 1.87 -21.38
N THR A 97 8.80 1.72 -22.67
CA THR A 97 9.90 0.92 -23.22
C THR A 97 10.97 1.82 -23.83
N ASP A 98 12.20 1.32 -23.95
CA ASP A 98 13.33 2.07 -24.53
C ASP A 98 13.07 2.53 -25.98
N ASP A 99 12.15 1.86 -26.66
CA ASP A 99 11.61 2.10 -27.99
C ASP A 99 10.82 3.42 -28.09
N GLY A 100 10.49 4.05 -26.95
CA GLY A 100 9.67 5.27 -26.88
C GLY A 100 8.18 5.03 -27.11
N HIS A 101 7.72 3.78 -27.03
CA HIS A 101 6.31 3.41 -27.12
C HIS A 101 5.70 3.24 -25.73
N ASP A 102 4.60 3.96 -25.49
CA ASP A 102 3.81 3.82 -24.27
C ASP A 102 2.73 2.76 -24.45
N TYR A 103 2.66 1.83 -23.50
CA TYR A 103 1.61 0.83 -23.42
C TYR A 103 0.77 1.06 -22.17
N MET A 104 -0.50 0.67 -22.22
CA MET A 104 -1.40 0.64 -21.06
C MET A 104 -1.76 -0.80 -20.71
N LEU A 105 -1.85 -1.11 -19.42
CA LEU A 105 -2.35 -2.40 -18.95
C LEU A 105 -3.88 -2.48 -19.14
N ASP A 106 -4.33 -3.31 -20.07
CA ASP A 106 -5.73 -3.74 -20.09
C ASP A 106 -5.94 -4.84 -19.04
N LYS A 107 -6.66 -4.50 -17.97
CA LYS A 107 -6.94 -5.40 -16.84
C LYS A 107 -7.87 -6.57 -17.23
N ARG A 108 -8.64 -6.46 -18.31
CA ARG A 108 -9.54 -7.53 -18.77
C ARG A 108 -8.78 -8.61 -19.53
N SER A 109 -7.90 -8.21 -20.45
CA SER A 109 -7.07 -9.14 -21.23
C SER A 109 -5.76 -9.53 -20.51
N ILE A 110 -5.38 -8.77 -19.48
CA ILE A 110 -4.11 -8.93 -18.74
C ILE A 110 -2.94 -8.88 -19.73
N SER A 111 -2.88 -7.78 -20.48
CA SER A 111 -1.86 -7.51 -21.49
C SER A 111 -1.61 -6.02 -21.64
N PHE A 112 -0.37 -5.65 -21.98
CA PHE A 112 -0.02 -4.29 -22.37
C PHE A 112 -0.47 -4.04 -23.81
N VAL A 113 -1.30 -3.03 -24.01
CA VAL A 113 -1.81 -2.59 -25.32
C VAL A 113 -1.24 -1.22 -25.67
N PRO A 114 -0.92 -0.94 -26.96
CA PRO A 114 -0.37 0.35 -27.36
C PRO A 114 -1.31 1.50 -27.00
N MET A 115 -0.75 2.60 -26.51
CA MET A 115 -1.49 3.79 -26.13
C MET A 115 -1.35 4.88 -27.19
N ASN A 116 -2.48 5.39 -27.69
CA ASN A 116 -2.50 6.44 -28.73
C ASN A 116 -2.69 7.86 -28.18
N THR A 117 -2.93 8.02 -26.88
CA THR A 117 -3.25 9.31 -26.25
C THR A 117 -2.39 9.55 -25.03
N LEU A 118 -1.80 10.75 -24.95
CA LEU A 118 -1.13 11.27 -23.77
C LEU A 118 -2.11 11.25 -22.59
N VAL A 119 -1.69 10.61 -21.50
CA VAL A 119 -2.48 10.49 -20.28
C VAL A 119 -2.21 11.72 -19.43
N ASP A 120 -3.28 12.38 -19.02
CA ASP A 120 -3.20 13.46 -18.04
C ASP A 120 -2.67 12.89 -16.72
N VAL A 121 -1.53 13.40 -16.25
CA VAL A 121 -0.62 12.74 -15.27
C VAL A 121 -1.08 12.94 -13.81
N GLU A 122 -2.36 13.30 -13.59
CA GLU A 122 -2.93 13.47 -12.24
C GLU A 122 -3.62 12.20 -11.69
N ASP A 123 -3.39 11.04 -12.29
CA ASP A 123 -3.88 9.76 -11.77
C ASP A 123 -2.89 9.15 -10.78
N THR A 124 -3.28 9.06 -9.50
CA THR A 124 -2.42 8.51 -8.44
C THR A 124 -3.02 7.31 -7.72
N LYS A 125 -2.18 6.31 -7.43
CA LYS A 125 -2.56 5.10 -6.68
C LYS A 125 -1.68 4.87 -5.47
N GLY A 126 -2.27 4.32 -4.42
CA GLY A 126 -1.57 3.98 -3.18
C GLY A 126 -1.99 4.85 -2.00
N LEU A 127 -1.25 4.74 -0.90
CA LEU A 127 -1.55 5.49 0.31
C LEU A 127 -0.76 6.79 0.32
N THR A 128 -1.46 7.93 0.41
CA THR A 128 -0.80 9.23 0.54
C THR A 128 0.08 9.27 1.79
N THR A 129 1.22 9.96 1.72
CA THR A 129 2.09 10.12 2.91
C THR A 129 1.31 10.71 4.10
N ILE A 130 0.39 11.65 3.85
CA ILE A 130 -0.51 12.22 4.88
C ILE A 130 -1.45 11.14 5.43
N GLY A 131 -2.07 10.34 4.56
CA GLY A 131 -2.93 9.23 4.97
C GLY A 131 -2.19 8.21 5.82
N ALA A 132 -0.97 7.83 5.43
CA ALA A 132 -0.11 6.94 6.20
C ALA A 132 0.23 7.52 7.58
N PHE A 133 0.56 8.81 7.65
CA PHE A 133 0.81 9.50 8.91
C PHE A 133 -0.42 9.49 9.83
N LEU A 134 -1.61 9.79 9.29
CA LEU A 134 -2.86 9.75 10.04
C LEU A 134 -3.16 8.34 10.59
N TYR A 135 -2.91 7.29 9.80
CA TYR A 135 -3.02 5.92 10.29
C TYR A 135 -2.09 5.68 11.48
N VAL A 136 -0.80 5.98 11.33
CA VAL A 136 0.17 5.82 12.42
C VAL A 136 -0.26 6.58 13.67
N LEU A 137 -0.74 7.82 13.52
CA LEU A 137 -1.23 8.63 14.62
C LEU A 137 -2.40 7.96 15.34
N ILE A 138 -3.44 7.55 14.60
CA ILE A 138 -4.64 6.90 15.17
C ILE A 138 -4.25 5.63 15.92
N TYR A 139 -3.47 4.73 15.31
CA TYR A 139 -3.07 3.48 15.96
C TYR A 139 -2.20 3.73 17.18
N THR A 140 -1.28 4.70 17.13
CA THR A 140 -0.44 5.06 18.27
C THR A 140 -1.27 5.61 19.41
N THR A 141 -2.22 6.52 19.15
CA THR A 141 -3.12 7.05 20.17
C THR A 141 -3.97 5.94 20.80
N LEU A 142 -4.52 5.03 20.00
CA LEU A 142 -5.30 3.89 20.50
C LEU A 142 -4.45 2.95 21.37
N CYS A 143 -3.22 2.64 20.96
CA CYS A 143 -2.28 1.83 21.73
C CYS A 143 -1.94 2.49 23.07
N VAL A 144 -1.58 3.78 23.07
CA VAL A 144 -1.28 4.54 24.29
C VAL A 144 -2.50 4.55 25.22
N PHE A 145 -3.69 4.83 24.70
CA PHE A 145 -4.93 4.81 25.49
C PHE A 145 -5.18 3.43 26.12
N TYR A 146 -4.94 2.34 25.38
CA TYR A 146 -5.11 0.99 25.88
C TYR A 146 -4.09 0.65 26.98
N ILE A 147 -2.81 0.99 26.78
CA ILE A 147 -1.75 0.78 27.77
C ILE A 147 -2.04 1.55 29.06
N VAL A 148 -2.41 2.83 28.97
CA VAL A 148 -2.76 3.65 30.15
C VAL A 148 -3.92 3.03 30.92
N ASN A 149 -4.96 2.55 30.23
CA ASN A 149 -6.08 1.87 30.87
C ASN A 149 -5.65 0.56 31.55
N LEU A 150 -4.80 -0.24 30.92
CA LEU A 150 -4.25 -1.45 31.54
C LEU A 150 -3.46 -1.10 32.80
N CYS A 151 -2.54 -0.14 32.72
CA CYS A 151 -1.76 0.35 33.87
C CYS A 151 -2.69 0.81 35.01
N ALA A 152 -3.72 1.60 34.70
CA ALA A 152 -4.70 2.05 35.69
C ALA A 152 -5.46 0.88 36.36
N VAL A 153 -5.80 -0.17 35.61
CA VAL A 153 -6.42 -1.39 36.16
C VAL A 153 -5.43 -2.14 37.05
N PHE A 154 -4.17 -2.29 36.64
CA PHE A 154 -3.11 -2.94 37.42
C PHE A 154 -2.86 -2.20 38.74
N VAL A 155 -2.70 -0.87 38.70
CA VAL A 155 -2.50 -0.03 39.89
C VAL A 155 -3.70 -0.16 40.83
N LYS A 156 -4.94 -0.07 40.32
CA LYS A 156 -6.15 -0.27 41.14
C LYS A 156 -6.19 -1.66 41.79
N ARG A 157 -5.78 -2.71 41.08
CA ARG A 157 -5.69 -4.08 41.65
C ARG A 157 -4.62 -4.17 42.72
N ALA A 158 -3.44 -3.59 42.50
CA ALA A 158 -2.35 -3.57 43.48
C ALA A 158 -2.75 -2.84 44.76
N ILE A 159 -3.41 -1.67 44.65
CA ILE A 159 -3.94 -0.91 45.79
C ILE A 159 -4.99 -1.72 46.56
N ARG A 160 -5.91 -2.41 45.87
CA ARG A 160 -6.90 -3.29 46.54
C ARG A 160 -6.26 -4.46 47.26
N LYS A 161 -5.28 -5.12 46.64
CA LYS A 161 -4.51 -6.20 47.30
C LYS A 161 -3.78 -5.69 48.54
N LYS A 162 -3.14 -4.52 48.45
CA LYS A 162 -2.46 -3.90 49.59
C LYS A 162 -3.44 -3.52 50.71
N LYS A 163 -4.62 -2.99 50.38
CA LYS A 163 -5.69 -2.73 51.37
C LYS A 163 -6.20 -4.00 52.06
N HIS A 164 -6.34 -5.12 51.33
CA HIS A 164 -6.71 -6.40 51.94
C HIS A 164 -5.59 -7.02 52.78
N ALA A 165 -4.33 -6.76 52.45
CA ALA A 165 -3.18 -7.32 53.18
C ALA A 165 -2.77 -6.50 54.42
N PHE A 166 -3.11 -5.20 54.47
CA PHE A 166 -2.71 -4.27 55.53
C PHE A 166 -3.91 -3.58 56.22
N GLY A 167 -5.13 -4.04 55.98
CA GLY A 167 -6.35 -3.51 56.62
C GLY A 167 -6.75 -4.39 57.80
N ASN A 168 -6.76 -3.75 58.98
CA ASN A 168 -7.50 -4.10 60.20
C ASN A 168 -8.93 -4.59 59.94
#